data_AF-A0A1C7LKR3-F1
#
_entry.id   AF-A0A1C7LKR3-F1
#
_cell.length_a   1.000
_cell.length_b   1.000
_cell.length_c   1.000
_cell.angle_alpha   90.00
_cell.angle_beta   90.00
_cell.angle_gamma   90.00
#
_symmetry.space_group_name_H-M   'P 1'
#
loop_
_entity.id
_entity.type
_entity.pdbx_description
1 polymer ?
#
loop_
_entity_poly.entity_id
_entity_poly.type
_entity_poly.pdbx_seq_one_letter_code
_entity_poly.pdbx_strand_id
1 'polypeptide(L)'
;MVVVDNCCHVRGAIVKVFPNTRVVLDVWHFLMRYLACVIGGSKNPVRSAVGRDIVEAILKTSADKQNPAVYWNQEEQEVHIVAAYEKWARNGGVWNAAAEKVHADQLAHVQKGCLARLRQDVHPRKPYRRLAQALERTSAILCKQT
;
A
#
# COMPACT_ATOMS: atom_id res chain seq x y z
N MET A 1 17.08 -8.62 -2.70
CA MET A 1 16.17 -7.51 -2.31
C MET A 1 15.63 -7.83 -0.93
N VAL A 2 15.51 -6.83 -0.06
CA VAL A 2 14.97 -6.96 1.30
C VAL A 2 13.76 -6.02 1.43
N VAL A 3 12.62 -6.57 1.86
CA VAL A 3 11.36 -5.86 2.01
C VAL A 3 11.15 -5.55 3.49
N VAL A 4 10.99 -4.28 3.83
CA VAL A 4 10.89 -3.81 5.23
C VAL A 4 9.87 -2.68 5.35
N ASP A 5 9.37 -2.46 6.55
CA ASP A 5 8.42 -1.38 6.86
C ASP A 5 9.07 0.02 6.83
N ASN A 6 10.24 0.17 7.45
CA ASN A 6 10.95 1.43 7.61
C ASN A 6 12.16 1.55 6.66
N CYS A 7 11.94 1.26 5.38
CA CYS A 7 13.01 1.09 4.38
C CYS A 7 14.09 2.18 4.38
N CYS A 8 13.71 3.46 4.40
CA CYS A 8 14.67 4.56 4.37
C CYS A 8 15.52 4.67 5.66
N HIS A 9 14.99 4.21 6.80
CA HIS A 9 15.71 4.24 8.08
C HIS A 9 16.78 3.14 8.14
N VAL A 10 16.41 1.91 7.77
CA VAL A 10 17.31 0.74 7.90
C VAL A 10 18.24 0.54 6.69
N ARG A 11 18.00 1.25 5.57
CA ARG A 11 18.75 1.07 4.32
C ARG A 11 20.26 1.19 4.53
N GLY A 12 20.72 2.20 5.28
CA GLY A 12 22.15 2.43 5.49
C GLY A 12 22.84 1.24 6.16
N ALA A 13 22.22 0.70 7.23
CA ALA A 13 22.75 -0.45 7.95
C ALA A 13 22.81 -1.72 7.09
N ILE A 14 21.75 -1.98 6.30
CA ILE A 14 21.69 -3.17 5.45
C ILE A 14 22.71 -3.06 4.30
N VAL A 15 22.77 -1.92 3.61
CA VAL A 15 23.68 -1.73 2.48
C VAL A 15 25.15 -1.76 2.92
N LYS A 16 25.45 -1.34 4.16
CA LYS A 16 26.81 -1.46 4.73
C LYS A 16 27.31 -2.91 4.77
N VAL A 17 26.43 -3.85 5.09
CA VAL A 17 26.77 -5.29 5.17
C VAL A 17 26.56 -5.99 3.83
N PHE A 18 25.54 -5.59 3.08
CA PHE A 18 25.16 -6.16 1.78
C PHE A 18 25.03 -5.05 0.71
N PRO A 19 26.15 -4.58 0.13
CA PRO A 19 26.18 -3.43 -0.78
C PRO A 19 25.25 -3.56 -2.00
N ASN A 20 25.06 -4.78 -2.49
CA ASN A 20 24.25 -5.08 -3.66
C ASN A 20 22.76 -5.31 -3.32
N THR A 21 22.36 -5.19 -2.05
CA THR A 21 20.98 -5.39 -1.64
C THR A 21 20.14 -4.14 -1.85
N ARG A 22 19.12 -4.24 -2.71
CA ARG A 22 18.03 -3.27 -2.77
C ARG A 22 17.12 -3.43 -1.55
N VAL A 23 16.99 -2.37 -0.75
CA VAL A 23 16.03 -2.27 0.36
C VAL A 23 14.79 -1.55 -0.14
N VAL A 24 13.62 -2.17 0.02
CA VAL A 24 12.34 -1.67 -0.49
C VAL A 24 11.28 -1.65 0.60
N LEU A 25 10.28 -0.81 0.41
CA LEU A 25 9.12 -0.69 1.29
C LEU A 25 8.15 -1.85 1.06
N ASP A 26 7.60 -2.36 2.14
CA ASP A 26 6.50 -3.32 2.13
C ASP A 26 5.16 -2.66 1.74
N VAL A 27 4.46 -3.24 0.76
CA VAL A 27 3.19 -2.69 0.25
C VAL A 27 2.09 -2.80 1.30
N TRP A 28 2.12 -3.83 2.15
CA TRP A 28 1.11 -3.99 3.19
C TRP A 28 1.23 -2.89 4.25
N HIS A 29 2.45 -2.59 4.72
CA HIS A 29 2.64 -1.49 5.68
C HIS A 29 2.35 -0.12 5.07
N PHE A 30 2.71 0.10 3.80
CA PHE A 30 2.32 1.29 3.04
C PHE A 30 0.80 1.48 3.03
N LEU A 31 0.05 0.43 2.68
CA LEU A 31 -1.41 0.44 2.69
C LEU A 31 -1.96 0.71 4.10
N MET A 32 -1.44 0.03 5.13
CA MET A 32 -1.94 0.17 6.49
C MET A 32 -1.80 1.59 7.04
N ARG A 33 -0.77 2.34 6.62
CA ARG A 33 -0.62 3.76 6.97
C ARG A 33 -1.75 4.63 6.38
N TYR A 34 -2.13 4.41 5.13
CA TYR A 34 -3.31 5.07 4.55
C TYR A 34 -4.60 4.65 5.24
N LEU A 35 -4.79 3.35 5.49
CA LEU A 35 -6.01 2.85 6.11
C LEU A 35 -6.19 3.31 7.56
N ALA A 36 -5.10 3.65 8.27
CA ALA A 36 -5.15 4.28 9.58
C ALA A 36 -5.69 5.72 9.53
N CYS A 37 -5.63 6.37 8.37
CA CYS A 37 -6.14 7.71 8.15
C CYS A 37 -7.62 7.76 7.76
N VAL A 38 -8.27 6.60 7.58
CA VAL A 38 -9.68 6.53 7.20
C VAL A 38 -10.57 6.76 8.43
N ILE A 39 -11.39 7.81 8.40
CA ILE A 39 -12.37 8.14 9.45
C ILE A 39 -13.30 6.94 9.66
N GLY A 40 -13.57 6.57 10.91
CA GLY A 40 -14.40 5.40 11.24
C GLY A 40 -13.69 4.05 11.07
N GLY A 41 -12.44 4.04 10.60
CA GLY A 41 -11.58 2.86 10.54
C GLY A 41 -12.27 1.67 9.85
N SER A 42 -12.20 0.48 10.46
CA SER A 42 -12.80 -0.74 9.91
C SER A 42 -14.31 -0.69 9.70
N LYS A 43 -15.03 0.25 10.34
CA LYS A 43 -16.48 0.43 10.18
C LYS A 43 -16.84 1.34 9.01
N ASN A 44 -15.86 2.00 8.38
CA ASN A 44 -16.13 2.86 7.24
C ASN A 44 -16.45 2.02 6.00
N PRO A 45 -17.63 2.22 5.37
CA PRO A 45 -18.09 1.40 4.25
C PRO A 45 -17.19 1.50 3.02
N VAL A 46 -16.47 2.62 2.85
CA VAL A 46 -15.57 2.82 1.71
C VAL A 46 -14.13 2.40 1.99
N ARG A 47 -13.78 1.97 3.21
CA ARG A 47 -12.39 1.62 3.58
C ARG A 47 -11.78 0.58 2.66
N SER A 48 -12.55 -0.44 2.26
CA SER A 48 -12.07 -1.48 1.35
C SER A 48 -11.82 -0.95 -0.06
N ALA A 49 -12.64 0.00 -0.53
CA ALA A 49 -12.46 0.66 -1.82
C ALA A 49 -11.23 1.58 -1.80
N VAL A 50 -11.04 2.35 -0.73
CA VAL A 50 -9.82 3.15 -0.50
C VAL A 50 -8.59 2.24 -0.56
N GLY A 51 -8.61 1.14 0.19
CA GLY A 51 -7.46 0.24 0.24
C GLY A 51 -7.15 -0.41 -1.10
N ARG A 52 -8.18 -0.69 -1.91
CA ARG A 52 -8.02 -1.21 -3.26
C ARG A 52 -7.34 -0.18 -4.18
N ASP A 53 -7.84 1.04 -4.22
CA ASP A 53 -7.27 2.11 -5.04
C ASP A 53 -5.81 2.40 -4.68
N ILE A 54 -5.47 2.40 -3.38
CA ILE A 54 -4.09 2.59 -2.90
C ILE A 54 -3.17 1.45 -3.35
N VAL A 55 -3.66 0.19 -3.34
CA VAL A 55 -2.87 -0.95 -3.82
C VAL A 55 -2.71 -0.92 -5.33
N GLU A 56 -3.78 -0.62 -6.07
CA GLU A 56 -3.79 -0.54 -7.54
C GLU A 56 -2.94 0.62 -8.07
N ALA A 57 -2.72 1.67 -7.24
CA ALA A 57 -1.76 2.71 -7.55
C ALA A 57 -0.30 2.19 -7.59
N ILE A 58 0.00 1.13 -6.85
CA ILE A 58 1.34 0.55 -6.74
C ILE A 58 1.52 -0.69 -7.62
N LEU A 59 0.48 -1.54 -7.66
CA LEU A 59 0.46 -2.80 -8.38
C LEU A 59 -0.41 -2.69 -9.63
N LYS A 60 0.16 -3.03 -10.78
CA LYS A 60 -0.60 -3.28 -12.00
C LYS A 60 -1.47 -4.52 -11.86
N THR A 61 -0.90 -5.58 -11.28
CA THR A 61 -1.60 -6.84 -11.03
C THR A 61 -1.20 -7.38 -9.67
N SER A 62 -2.19 -7.69 -8.84
CA SER A 62 -1.95 -8.40 -7.58
C SER A 62 -1.51 -9.84 -7.82
N ALA A 63 -0.65 -10.36 -6.94
CA ALA A 63 -0.31 -11.79 -6.98
C ALA A 63 -1.53 -12.68 -6.71
N ASP A 64 -1.58 -13.81 -7.40
CA ASP A 64 -2.52 -14.90 -7.18
C ASP A 64 -1.77 -16.21 -6.89
N LYS A 65 -2.42 -17.38 -6.96
CA LYS A 65 -1.76 -18.66 -6.64
C LYS A 65 -0.72 -19.08 -7.69
N GLN A 66 -0.80 -18.54 -8.89
CA GLN A 66 0.01 -18.93 -10.05
C GLN A 66 0.97 -17.82 -10.48
N ASN A 67 0.57 -16.55 -10.31
CA ASN A 67 1.26 -15.39 -10.85
C ASN A 67 1.78 -14.49 -9.73
N PRO A 68 3.05 -14.01 -9.83
CA PRO A 68 3.55 -13.02 -8.91
C PRO A 68 2.92 -11.64 -9.16
N ALA A 69 3.12 -10.72 -8.22
CA ALA A 69 2.60 -9.36 -8.36
C ALA A 69 3.41 -8.56 -9.39
N VAL A 70 2.71 -7.85 -10.27
CA VAL A 70 3.28 -6.96 -11.27
C VAL A 70 3.15 -5.53 -10.74
N TYR A 71 4.26 -4.82 -10.68
CA TYR A 71 4.33 -3.46 -10.16
C TYR A 71 4.37 -2.47 -11.32
N TRP A 72 3.75 -1.32 -11.14
CA TRP A 72 3.99 -0.17 -11.99
C TRP A 72 5.44 0.30 -11.87
N ASN A 73 5.93 1.04 -12.87
CA ASN A 73 7.22 1.73 -12.75
C ASN A 73 7.09 2.91 -11.76
N GLN A 74 8.21 3.52 -11.38
CA GLN A 74 8.19 4.58 -10.37
C GLN A 74 7.30 5.77 -10.77
N GLU A 75 7.44 6.30 -11.98
CA GLU A 75 6.71 7.47 -12.46
C GLU A 75 5.20 7.20 -12.48
N GLU A 76 4.80 6.01 -12.94
CA GLU A 76 3.40 5.57 -12.91
C GLU A 76 2.86 5.45 -11.48
N GLN A 77 3.67 4.93 -10.54
CA GLN A 77 3.28 4.85 -9.13
C GLN A 77 3.03 6.24 -8.52
N GLU A 78 3.87 7.22 -8.87
CA GLU A 78 3.71 8.61 -8.40
C GLU A 78 2.41 9.22 -8.91
N VAL A 79 2.13 9.09 -10.20
CA VAL A 79 0.89 9.60 -10.80
C VAL A 79 -0.33 8.93 -10.17
N HIS A 80 -0.31 7.60 -10.04
CA HIS A 80 -1.46 6.87 -9.54
C HIS A 80 -1.74 7.11 -8.06
N ILE A 81 -0.70 7.24 -7.22
CA ILE A 81 -0.92 7.45 -5.78
C ILE A 81 -1.50 8.84 -5.49
N VAL A 82 -1.06 9.86 -6.23
CA VAL A 82 -1.62 11.21 -6.16
C VAL A 82 -3.09 11.18 -6.60
N ALA A 83 -3.37 10.57 -7.76
CA ALA A 83 -4.74 10.45 -8.27
C ALA A 83 -5.68 9.70 -7.29
N ALA A 84 -5.21 8.61 -6.69
CA ALA A 84 -5.98 7.84 -5.71
C ALA A 84 -6.26 8.66 -4.44
N TYR A 85 -5.27 9.37 -3.91
CA TYR A 85 -5.46 10.22 -2.72
C TYR A 85 -6.45 11.35 -2.98
N GLU A 86 -6.28 12.08 -4.08
CA GLU A 86 -7.15 13.20 -4.45
C GLU A 86 -8.58 12.77 -4.73
N LYS A 87 -8.77 11.60 -5.37
CA LYS A 87 -10.11 11.01 -5.58
C LYS A 87 -10.87 10.92 -4.26
N TRP A 88 -10.26 10.36 -3.22
CA TRP A 88 -10.91 10.20 -1.92
C TRP A 88 -10.96 11.50 -1.10
N ALA A 89 -10.03 12.42 -1.33
CA ALA A 89 -10.10 13.76 -0.73
C ALA A 89 -11.32 14.54 -1.24
N ARG A 90 -11.61 14.47 -2.55
CA ARG A 90 -12.78 15.13 -3.16
C ARG A 90 -14.12 14.59 -2.67
N ASN A 91 -14.18 13.30 -2.32
CA ASN A 91 -15.41 12.71 -1.78
C ASN A 91 -15.81 13.29 -0.42
N GLY A 92 -14.87 13.86 0.34
CA GLY A 92 -15.10 14.36 1.69
C GLY A 92 -15.34 13.25 2.72
N GLY A 93 -15.00 13.50 3.99
CA GLY A 93 -15.32 12.58 5.10
C GLY A 93 -14.58 11.24 5.12
N VAL A 94 -13.63 10.99 4.20
CA VAL A 94 -12.82 9.77 4.18
C VAL A 94 -11.56 9.94 5.02
N TRP A 95 -10.82 11.02 4.82
CA TRP A 95 -9.52 11.26 5.43
C TRP A 95 -9.64 12.03 6.75
N ASN A 96 -8.89 11.59 7.77
CA ASN A 96 -8.70 12.36 9.00
C ASN A 96 -7.60 13.42 8.84
N ALA A 97 -7.38 14.24 9.88
CA ALA A 97 -6.41 15.33 9.86
C ALA A 97 -4.94 14.87 9.67
N ALA A 98 -4.61 13.61 9.93
CA ALA A 98 -3.26 13.09 9.74
C ALA A 98 -2.97 12.65 8.29
N ALA A 99 -4.00 12.53 7.46
CA ALA A 99 -3.89 11.95 6.13
C ALA A 99 -2.95 12.72 5.20
N GLU A 100 -2.96 14.05 5.28
CA GLU A 100 -2.10 14.90 4.44
C GLU A 100 -0.62 14.63 4.70
N LYS A 101 -0.23 14.62 5.98
CA LYS A 101 1.14 14.29 6.37
C LYS A 101 1.52 12.88 5.96
N VAL A 102 0.64 11.90 6.22
CA VAL A 102 0.88 10.50 5.84
C VAL A 102 1.03 10.36 4.33
N HIS A 103 0.21 11.06 3.54
CA HIS A 103 0.31 11.06 2.08
C HIS A 103 1.64 11.66 1.61
N ALA A 104 2.06 12.80 2.16
CA ALA A 104 3.36 13.40 1.83
C ALA A 104 4.54 12.46 2.17
N ASP A 105 4.52 11.85 3.36
CA ASP A 105 5.55 10.89 3.78
C ASP A 105 5.58 9.65 2.86
N GLN A 106 4.40 9.13 2.49
CA GLN A 106 4.28 7.98 1.59
C GLN A 106 4.69 8.32 0.16
N LEU A 107 4.34 9.50 -0.35
CA LEU A 107 4.75 9.98 -1.67
C LEU A 107 6.27 10.12 -1.75
N ALA A 108 6.91 10.62 -0.70
CA ALA A 108 8.38 10.68 -0.64
C ALA A 108 9.05 9.29 -0.70
N HIS A 109 8.37 8.22 -0.26
CA HIS A 109 8.84 6.86 -0.46
C HIS A 109 8.68 6.41 -1.92
N VAL A 110 7.56 6.74 -2.56
CA VAL A 110 7.32 6.42 -3.98
C VAL A 110 8.37 7.10 -4.85
N GLN A 111 8.62 8.40 -4.64
CA GLN A 111 9.62 9.22 -5.35
C GLN A 111 11.07 8.75 -5.18
N LYS A 112 11.36 7.97 -4.12
CA LYS A 112 12.68 7.33 -3.93
C LYS A 112 12.77 5.96 -4.59
N GLY A 113 11.69 5.52 -5.26
CA GLY A 113 11.55 4.19 -5.82
C GLY A 113 11.52 3.10 -4.74
N CYS A 114 11.00 3.40 -3.54
CA CYS A 114 10.94 2.42 -2.45
C CYS A 114 9.88 1.34 -2.73
N LEU A 115 8.88 1.60 -3.57
CA LEU A 115 7.85 0.62 -3.95
C LEU A 115 8.05 0.03 -5.34
N ALA A 116 8.80 0.70 -6.22
CA ALA A 116 9.23 0.14 -7.50
C ALA A 116 10.06 -1.13 -7.28
N ARG A 117 9.79 -2.16 -8.08
CA ARG A 117 10.49 -3.46 -8.01
C ARG A 117 11.39 -3.64 -9.21
N LEU A 118 12.65 -3.96 -8.95
CA LEU A 118 13.61 -4.36 -9.99
C LEU A 118 13.33 -5.76 -10.54
N ARG A 119 12.68 -6.61 -9.72
CA ARG A 119 12.33 -7.98 -10.07
C ARG A 119 10.89 -8.27 -9.67
N GLN A 120 10.14 -8.89 -10.58
CA GLN A 120 8.72 -9.22 -10.41
C GLN A 120 8.47 -10.72 -10.24
N ASP A 121 9.53 -11.55 -10.20
CA ASP A 121 9.47 -13.01 -10.01
C ASP A 121 9.27 -13.43 -8.54
N VAL A 122 9.29 -12.47 -7.60
CA VAL A 122 9.18 -12.76 -6.17
C VAL A 122 7.71 -12.85 -5.76
N HIS A 123 7.29 -14.05 -5.36
CA HIS A 123 5.93 -14.29 -4.89
C HIS A 123 5.72 -13.65 -3.51
N PRO A 124 4.77 -12.71 -3.33
CA PRO A 124 4.51 -12.11 -2.02
C PRO A 124 3.93 -13.16 -1.07
N ARG A 125 4.37 -13.13 0.20
CA ARG A 125 3.98 -14.12 1.24
C ARG A 125 2.46 -14.22 1.48
N LYS A 126 1.68 -13.21 1.08
CA LYS A 126 0.21 -13.23 1.07
C LYS A 126 -0.31 -12.55 -0.21
N PRO A 127 -1.34 -13.09 -0.88
CA PRO A 127 -1.98 -12.40 -1.99
C PRO A 127 -2.69 -11.15 -1.45
N TYR A 128 -2.31 -9.98 -1.94
CA TYR A 128 -2.91 -8.69 -1.54
C TYR A 128 -4.43 -8.65 -1.76
N ARG A 129 -4.94 -9.47 -2.70
CA ARG A 129 -6.38 -9.71 -2.94
C ARG A 129 -7.10 -10.33 -1.74
N ARG A 130 -6.45 -11.23 -0.97
CA ARG A 130 -7.02 -11.79 0.26
C ARG A 130 -7.06 -10.76 1.39
N LEU A 131 -6.26 -9.71 1.34
CA LEU A 131 -6.28 -8.67 2.35
C LEU A 131 -7.45 -7.71 2.11
N ALA A 132 -7.74 -7.34 0.85
CA ALA A 132 -8.98 -6.65 0.50
C ALA A 132 -10.24 -7.50 0.82
N GLN A 133 -10.22 -8.80 0.51
CA GLN A 133 -11.34 -9.72 0.81
C GLN A 133 -11.46 -10.08 2.31
N ALA A 134 -10.37 -10.10 3.08
CA ALA A 134 -10.44 -10.30 4.54
C ALA A 134 -11.04 -9.07 5.25
N LEU A 135 -10.86 -7.87 4.68
CA LEU A 135 -11.53 -6.65 5.13
C LEU A 135 -13.04 -6.67 4.78
N GLU A 136 -13.44 -7.27 3.65
CA GLU A 136 -14.86 -7.49 3.32
C GLU A 136 -15.54 -8.50 4.27
N ARG A 137 -14.82 -9.55 4.72
CA ARG A 137 -15.36 -10.56 5.66
C ARG A 137 -15.62 -10.03 7.07
N THR A 138 -14.90 -9.01 7.52
CA THR A 138 -15.14 -8.39 8.84
C THR A 138 -16.40 -7.49 8.82
N SER A 139 -16.72 -6.90 7.67
CA SER A 139 -17.95 -6.11 7.50
C SER A 139 -19.21 -6.98 7.39
N ALA A 140 -19.10 -8.18 6.81
CA ALA A 140 -20.24 -9.10 6.62
C ALA A 140 -20.66 -9.86 7.90
N ILE A 141 -19.77 -10.02 8.88
CA ILE A 141 -20.08 -10.73 10.14
C ILE A 141 -20.86 -9.83 11.11
N LEU A 142 -20.61 -8.51 11.10
CA LEU A 142 -21.32 -7.54 11.95
C LEU A 142 -22.74 -7.19 11.45
N CYS A 143 -23.06 -7.44 10.18
CA CYS A 143 -24.40 -7.19 9.61
C CYS A 143 -25.40 -8.33 9.85
N LYS A 144 -24.97 -9.46 10.44
CA LYS A 144 -25.85 -10.61 10.77
C LYS A 144 -26.20 -10.71 12.26
N GLN A 145 -25.87 -9.67 13.05
CA GLN A 145 -26.14 -9.63 14.50
C GLN A 145 -27.02 -8.44 14.92
N THR A 146 -27.74 -7.84 13.98
CA THR A 146 -28.83 -6.88 14.21
C THR A 146 -30.09 -7.40 13.55
#